data_AF-A0A957FM27-F1
#
_entry.id   AF-A0A957FM27-F1
#
_cell.length_a   1.000
_cell.length_b   1.000
_cell.length_c   1.000
_cell.angle_alpha   90.00
_cell.angle_beta   90.00
_cell.angle_gamma   90.00
#
_symmetry.space_group_name_H-M   'P 1'
#
loop_
_entity.id
_entity.type
_entity.pdbx_description
1 polymer ?
#
loop_
_entity_poly.entity_id
_entity_poly.type
_entity_poly.pdbx_seq_one_letter_code
_entity_poly.pdbx_strand_id
1 'polypeptide(L)'
;MNNNERLLGLILILGGILVSAIIAWVMSIYVQDGAFSVGIAIAGSVAGILLIASPQVGFGIYLLQRGQRETAVSPPIDKAGE
;
A
#
# COMPACT_ATOMS: atom_id res chain seq x y z
N MET A 1 -1.51 -19.30 4.25
CA MET A 1 -1.70 -17.85 4.41
C MET A 1 -2.28 -17.58 5.79
N ASN A 2 -1.43 -17.16 6.72
CA ASN A 2 -1.89 -16.85 8.08
C ASN A 2 -2.68 -15.53 8.05
N ASN A 3 -3.74 -15.41 8.85
CA ASN A 3 -4.58 -14.19 8.91
C ASN A 3 -3.75 -12.91 9.11
N ASN A 4 -2.60 -13.04 9.79
CA ASN A 4 -1.67 -11.95 10.08
C ASN A 4 -1.00 -11.36 8.83
N GLU A 5 -0.71 -12.16 7.80
CA GLU A 5 -0.05 -11.70 6.57
C GLU A 5 -1.02 -10.93 5.66
N ARG A 6 -2.28 -11.38 5.63
CA ARG A 6 -3.39 -10.65 4.98
C ARG A 6 -3.63 -9.30 5.64
N LEU A 7 -3.70 -9.29 6.97
CA LEU A 7 -3.83 -8.08 7.76
C LEU A 7 -2.66 -7.13 7.52
N LEU A 8 -1.42 -7.62 7.52
CA LEU A 8 -0.24 -6.80 7.28
C LEU A 8 -0.28 -6.15 5.89
N GLY A 9 -0.57 -6.92 4.84
CA GLY A 9 -0.70 -6.39 3.48
C GLY A 9 -1.78 -5.32 3.36
N LEU A 10 -2.92 -5.51 4.03
CA LEU A 10 -4.02 -4.54 4.04
C LEU A 10 -3.66 -3.26 4.82
N ILE A 11 -3.01 -3.39 5.97
CA ILE A 11 -2.53 -2.26 6.78
C ILE A 11 -1.51 -1.44 5.99
N LEU A 12 -0.62 -2.08 5.23
CA LEU A 12 0.36 -1.39 4.40
C LEU A 12 -0.29 -0.58 3.28
N ILE A 13 -1.30 -1.14 2.61
CA ILE A 13 -2.05 -0.42 1.56
C ILE A 13 -2.82 0.76 2.16
N LEU A 14 -3.54 0.53 3.27
CA LEU A 14 -4.28 1.59 3.96
C LEU A 14 -3.37 2.70 4.48
N GLY A 15 -2.19 2.34 5.01
CA GLY A 15 -1.17 3.29 5.43
C GLY A 15 -0.68 4.16 4.28
N GLY A 16 -0.42 3.58 3.11
CA GLY A 16 -0.01 4.33 1.91
C GLY A 16 -1.08 5.29 1.41
N ILE A 17 -2.35 4.88 1.43
CA ILE A 17 -3.48 5.75 1.07
C ILE A 17 -3.59 6.93 2.06
N LEU A 18 -3.50 6.65 3.36
CA LEU A 18 -3.60 7.66 4.40
C LEU A 18 -2.48 8.71 4.27
N VAL A 19 -1.24 8.27 4.07
CA VAL A 19 -0.11 9.19 3.87
C VAL A 19 -0.29 10.02 2.60
N SER A 20 -0.78 9.42 1.52
CA SER A 20 -1.06 10.14 0.27
C SER A 20 -2.12 11.23 0.45
N ALA A 21 -3.15 10.95 1.23
CA ALA A 21 -4.19 11.94 1.57
C ALA A 21 -3.62 13.11 2.40
N ILE A 22 -2.73 12.82 3.36
CA ILE A 22 -2.06 13.86 4.17
C ILE A 22 -1.20 14.75 3.29
N ILE A 23 -0.40 14.17 2.38
CA ILE A 23 0.45 14.94 1.45
C ILE A 23 -0.42 15.87 0.58
N ALA A 24 -1.49 15.34 0.01
CA ALA A 24 -2.42 16.13 -0.81
C ALA A 24 -3.06 17.26 -0.01
N TRP A 25 -3.46 17.01 1.24
CA TRP A 25 -4.03 18.02 2.13
C TRP A 25 -3.03 19.14 2.45
N VAL A 26 -1.80 18.78 2.85
CA VAL A 26 -0.72 19.74 3.14
C VAL A 26 -0.40 20.58 1.91
N MET A 27 -0.27 19.96 0.74
CA MET A 27 -0.01 20.68 -0.51
C MET A 27 -1.16 21.61 -0.90
N SER A 28 -2.41 21.24 -0.61
CA SER A 28 -3.56 22.12 -0.83
C SER A 28 -3.47 23.40 0.01
N ILE A 29 -3.04 23.30 1.28
CA ILE A 29 -2.85 24.46 2.15
C ILE A 29 -1.78 25.40 1.57
N TYR A 30 -0.62 24.86 1.18
CA TYR A 30 0.44 25.69 0.59
C TYR A 30 0.05 26.35 -0.75
N VAL A 31 -0.82 25.73 -1.53
CA VAL A 31 -1.39 26.34 -2.75
C VAL A 31 -2.36 27.46 -2.38
N GLN A 32 -3.22 27.25 -1.38
CA GLN A 32 -4.18 28.26 -0.93
C GLN A 32 -3.51 29.49 -0.33
N ASP A 33 -2.40 29.31 0.39
CA ASP A 33 -1.60 30.40 0.95
C ASP A 33 -0.70 31.09 -0.09
N GLY A 34 -0.74 30.65 -1.36
CA GLY A 34 0.07 31.21 -2.45
C GLY A 34 1.56 30.89 -2.35
N ALA A 35 1.97 30.05 -1.39
CA ALA A 35 3.36 29.65 -1.16
C ALA A 35 3.90 28.75 -2.28
N PHE A 36 3.03 27.96 -2.93
CA PHE A 36 3.40 27.15 -4.10
C PHE A 36 2.49 27.41 -5.30
N SER A 37 3.11 27.40 -6.49
CA SER A 37 2.40 27.21 -7.76
C SER A 37 1.70 25.85 -7.75
N VAL A 38 0.49 25.79 -8.30
CA VAL A 38 -0.30 24.56 -8.48
C VAL A 38 0.54 23.46 -9.16
N GLY A 39 1.37 23.81 -10.14
CA GLY A 39 2.24 22.86 -10.83
C GLY A 39 3.31 22.23 -9.92
N ILE A 40 3.90 23.02 -9.02
CA ILE A 40 4.89 22.55 -8.05
C ILE A 40 4.23 21.66 -7.00
N ALA A 41 3.04 22.05 -6.52
CA ALA A 41 2.29 21.27 -5.54
C ALA A 41 1.86 19.90 -6.09
N ILE A 42 1.43 19.83 -7.35
CA ILE A 42 1.10 18.55 -8.01
C ILE A 42 2.36 17.70 -8.18
N ALA A 43 3.44 18.26 -8.73
CA ALA A 43 4.68 17.52 -8.92
C ALA A 43 5.27 17.00 -7.60
N GLY A 44 5.27 17.83 -6.56
CA GLY A 44 5.71 17.47 -5.22
C GLY A 44 4.83 16.41 -4.56
N SER A 45 3.50 16.49 -4.75
CA SER A 45 2.56 15.48 -4.27
C SER A 45 2.80 14.13 -4.94
N VAL A 46 2.90 14.11 -6.27
CA VAL A 46 3.13 12.88 -7.04
C VAL A 46 4.48 12.26 -6.66
N ALA A 47 5.54 13.06 -6.57
CA ALA A 47 6.86 12.58 -6.16
C ALA A 47 6.86 12.04 -4.73
N GLY A 48 6.24 12.75 -3.78
CA GLY A 48 6.13 12.31 -2.38
C GLY A 48 5.32 11.02 -2.23
N ILE A 49 4.19 10.94 -2.93
CA ILE A 49 3.34 9.73 -2.96
C ILE A 49 4.12 8.56 -3.56
N LEU A 50 4.77 8.73 -4.72
CA LEU A 50 5.53 7.66 -5.34
C LEU A 50 6.68 7.18 -4.45
N LEU A 51 7.41 8.09 -3.81
CA LEU A 51 8.53 7.73 -2.95
C LEU A 51 8.08 6.91 -1.73
N ILE A 52 6.94 7.27 -1.12
CA ILE A 52 6.49 6.67 0.14
C ILE A 52 5.57 5.46 -0.10
N ALA A 53 4.66 5.54 -1.06
CA ALA A 53 3.68 4.49 -1.33
C ALA A 53 4.27 3.32 -2.11
N SER A 54 5.30 3.53 -2.96
CA SER A 54 5.83 2.43 -3.79
C SER A 54 6.38 1.25 -2.97
N PRO A 55 7.18 1.44 -1.91
CA PRO A 55 7.62 0.33 -1.06
C PRO A 55 6.46 -0.39 -0.37
N GLN A 56 5.44 0.34 0.08
CA GLN A 56 4.29 -0.20 0.81
C GLN A 56 3.37 -1.01 -0.10
N VAL A 57 3.09 -0.49 -1.30
CA VAL A 57 2.31 -1.16 -2.33
C VAL A 57 3.06 -2.38 -2.86
N GLY A 58 4.36 -2.24 -3.15
CA GLY A 58 5.20 -3.35 -3.62
C GLY A 58 5.28 -4.48 -2.60
N PHE A 59 5.53 -4.16 -1.32
CA PHE A 59 5.60 -5.17 -0.27
C PHE A 59 4.23 -5.79 0.07
N GLY A 60 3.16 -4.98 0.07
CA GLY A 60 1.79 -5.47 0.24
C GLY A 60 1.37 -6.46 -0.86
N ILE A 61 1.61 -6.12 -2.13
CA ILE A 61 1.33 -7.01 -3.27
C ILE A 61 2.17 -8.29 -3.18
N TYR A 62 3.46 -8.17 -2.83
CA TYR A 62 4.35 -9.31 -2.66
C TYR A 62 3.82 -10.31 -1.61
N LEU A 63 3.40 -9.82 -0.44
CA LEU A 63 2.83 -10.68 0.61
C LEU A 63 1.53 -11.36 0.17
N LEU A 64 0.66 -10.66 -0.56
CA LEU A 64 -0.56 -11.24 -1.11
C LEU A 64 -0.27 -12.36 -2.13
N GLN A 65 0.68 -12.14 -3.04
CA GLN A 65 1.09 -13.14 -4.03
C GLN A 65 1.78 -14.35 -3.39
N ARG A 66 2.64 -14.11 -2.38
CA ARG A 66 3.27 -15.19 -1.61
C ARG A 66 2.22 -16.03 -0.88
N GLY A 67 1.26 -15.39 -0.23
CA GLY A 67 0.16 -16.08 0.45
C GLY A 67 -0.68 -16.96 -0.47
N GLN A 68 -0.89 -16.55 -1.73
CA GLN A 68 -1.60 -17.36 -2.74
C GLN A 68 -0.80 -18.59 -3.17
N ARG A 69 0.53 -18.47 -3.35
CA ARG A 69 1.40 -19.59 -3.72
C ARG A 69 1.46 -20.65 -2.62
N GLU A 70 1.50 -20.24 -1.36
CA GLU A 70 1.51 -21.17 -0.23
C GLU A 70 0.19 -21.95 -0.08
N THR A 71 -0.96 -21.34 -0.39
CA THR A 71 -2.26 -22.05 -0.42
C THR A 71 -2.43 -23.00 -1.60
N ALA A 72 -1.73 -22.78 -2.72
CA ALA A 72 -1.81 -23.66 -3.90
C ALA A 72 -0.94 -24.92 -3.78
N VAL A 73 0.02 -24.93 -2.86
CA VAL A 73 0.98 -26.04 -2.64
C VAL A 73 0.54 -26.96 -1.49
N SER A 74 -0.43 -26.57 -0.67
CA SER A 74 -1.06 -27.51 0.27
C SER A 74 -1.91 -28.51 -0.51
N PRO A 75 -1.54 -29.81 -0.54
CA PRO A 75 -2.41 -30.82 -1.13
C PRO A 75 -3.75 -30.83 -0.38
N PRO A 76 -4.86 -31.18 -1.06
CA PRO A 76 -6.10 -31.45 -0.35
C PRO A 76 -5.77 -32.47 0.73
N ILE A 77 -6.26 -32.24 1.96
CA ILE A 77 -6.22 -33.26 3.00
C ILE A 77 -6.98 -34.45 2.45
N ASP A 78 -6.24 -35.39 1.88
CA ASP A 78 -6.72 -36.69 1.51
C ASP A 78 -7.20 -37.32 2.81
N LYS A 79 -8.48 -37.64 2.85
CA LYS A 79 -9.06 -38.49 3.89
C LYS A 79 -8.58 -39.92 3.65
N ALA A 80 -7.27 -40.12 3.80
CA ALA A 80 -6.63 -41.41 3.80
C ALA A 80 -6.01 -41.62 5.19
N GLY A 81 -6.80 -42.13 6.12
CA GLY A 81 -6.31 -42.60 7.42
C GLY A 81 -7.29 -42.36 8.55
N GLU A 82 -8.01 -43.44 8.88
CA GLU A 82 -8.81 -43.69 10.09
C GLU A 82 -10.29 -43.26 10.08
#